data_AF-A0A2V6TYH7-F1
#
_entry.id   AF-A0A2V6TYH7-F1
#
_cell.length_a   1.000
_cell.length_b   1.000
_cell.length_c   1.000
_cell.angle_alpha   90.00
_cell.angle_beta   90.00
_cell.angle_gamma   90.00
#
_symmetry.space_group_name_H-M   'P 1'
#
loop_
_entity.id
_entity.type
_entity.pdbx_description
1 polymer ?
#
loop_
_entity_poly.entity_id
_entity_poly.type
_entity_poly.pdbx_seq_one_letter_code
_entity_poly.pdbx_strand_id
1 'polypeptide(L)'
;MDRYTKAVLTVIAVALVVIAARPFLTESGWPELLSLATAQAQLPAGIREATIPRAWGKYVGYQSGNLLFEGPDRSLRIVDLDGKPPEYPKMKWVIKFE
;
A
#
# COMPACT_ATOMS: atom_id res chain seq x y z
N MET A 1 -25.11 -1.82 -43.46
CA MET A 1 -24.39 -2.32 -42.27
C MET A 1 -25.12 -3.56 -41.79
N ASP A 2 -24.41 -4.67 -41.63
CA ASP A 2 -25.01 -5.94 -41.22
C ASP A 2 -25.51 -5.90 -39.76
N ARG A 3 -26.63 -6.57 -39.44
CA ARG A 3 -27.24 -6.57 -38.10
C ARG A 3 -26.27 -7.10 -37.04
N TYR A 4 -25.46 -8.09 -37.39
CA TYR A 4 -24.42 -8.63 -36.51
C TYR A 4 -23.31 -7.60 -36.28
N THR A 5 -22.84 -6.90 -37.32
CA THR A 5 -21.82 -5.85 -37.17
C THR A 5 -22.31 -4.75 -36.23
N LYS A 6 -23.56 -4.31 -36.37
CA LYS A 6 -24.15 -3.32 -35.47
C LYS A 6 -24.20 -3.85 -34.03
N ALA A 7 -24.64 -5.09 -33.82
CA ALA A 7 -24.71 -5.69 -32.49
C ALA A 7 -23.33 -5.77 -31.81
N VAL A 8 -22.33 -6.27 -32.53
CA VAL A 8 -20.95 -6.39 -32.02
C VAL A 8 -20.38 -5.02 -31.65
N LEU A 9 -20.54 -4.02 -32.51
CA LEU A 9 -20.07 -2.66 -32.22
C LEU A 9 -20.77 -2.04 -31.01
N THR A 10 -22.06 -2.35 -30.82
CA THR A 10 -22.81 -1.84 -29.67
C THR A 10 -22.29 -2.47 -28.37
N VAL A 11 -22.01 -3.78 -28.37
CA VAL A 11 -21.44 -4.48 -27.21
C VAL A 11 -20.06 -3.94 -26.86
N ILE A 12 -19.19 -3.73 -27.87
CA ILE A 12 -17.86 -3.16 -27.65
C ILE A 12 -17.97 -1.74 -27.10
N ALA A 13 -18.84 -0.89 -27.67
CA ALA A 13 -19.03 0.47 -27.20
C ALA A 13 -19.49 0.50 -25.74
N VAL A 14 -20.45 -0.35 -25.36
CA VAL A 14 -20.91 -0.47 -23.97
C VAL A 14 -19.78 -0.92 -23.05
N ALA A 15 -19.01 -1.94 -23.44
CA ALA A 15 -17.88 -2.42 -22.65
C ALA A 15 -16.82 -1.33 -22.41
N LEU A 16 -16.50 -0.55 -23.45
CA LEU A 16 -15.55 0.56 -23.35
C LEU A 16 -16.06 1.69 -22.45
N VAL A 17 -17.34 2.04 -22.52
CA VAL A 17 -17.96 3.03 -21.62
C VAL A 17 -17.87 2.57 -20.17
N VAL A 18 -18.16 1.30 -19.91
CA VAL A 18 -18.05 0.72 -18.56
C VAL A 18 -16.61 0.76 -18.05
N ILE A 19 -15.62 0.45 -18.88
CA ILE A 19 -14.19 0.54 -18.50
C ILE A 19 -13.77 1.99 -18.24
N ALA A 20 -14.20 2.94 -19.08
CA ALA A 20 -13.88 4.35 -18.93
C ALA A 20 -14.55 4.99 -17.69
N ALA A 21 -15.69 4.46 -17.26
CA ALA A 21 -16.38 4.90 -16.04
C ALA A 21 -15.76 4.34 -14.74
N ARG A 22 -14.91 3.31 -14.81
CA ARG A 22 -14.25 2.68 -13.64
C ARG A 22 -13.63 3.66 -12.62
N PRO A 23 -12.84 4.68 -13.00
CA PRO A 23 -12.23 5.59 -12.02
C PRO A 23 -13.23 6.46 -11.23
N PHE A 24 -14.48 6.56 -11.68
CA PHE A 24 -15.52 7.38 -11.03
C PHE A 24 -16.52 6.55 -10.21
N LEU A 25 -16.49 5.22 -10.36
CA LEU A 25 -17.37 4.30 -9.65
C LEU A 25 -16.65 3.82 -8.39
N THR A 26 -17.04 4.35 -7.25
CA THR A 26 -16.55 3.99 -5.92
C THR A 26 -16.75 2.48 -5.67
N GLU A 27 -15.81 1.87 -4.94
CA GLU A 27 -15.62 0.42 -4.77
C GLU A 27 -16.83 -0.36 -4.20
N SER A 28 -17.88 0.34 -3.77
CA SER A 28 -19.07 -0.21 -3.11
C SER A 28 -20.12 -0.84 -4.05
N GLY A 29 -19.99 -0.70 -5.37
CA GLY A 29 -21.02 -1.12 -6.35
C GLY A 29 -20.66 -2.31 -7.25
N TRP A 30 -19.46 -2.90 -7.14
CA TRP A 30 -18.99 -3.91 -8.08
C TRP A 30 -19.10 -5.34 -7.54
N PRO A 31 -19.59 -6.31 -8.35
CA PRO A 31 -19.52 -7.72 -7.99
C PRO A 31 -18.06 -8.16 -7.89
N GLU A 32 -17.74 -8.89 -6.81
CA GLU A 32 -16.39 -9.37 -6.44
C GLU A 32 -15.64 -10.06 -7.60
N LEU A 33 -16.37 -10.66 -8.54
CA LEU A 33 -15.85 -11.30 -9.76
C LEU A 33 -15.09 -10.34 -10.70
N LEU A 34 -15.37 -9.04 -10.64
CA LEU A 34 -14.73 -8.00 -11.46
C LEU A 34 -13.75 -7.14 -10.66
N SER A 35 -13.59 -7.42 -9.36
CA SER A 35 -12.56 -6.81 -8.54
C SER A 35 -11.22 -7.38 -8.99
N LEU A 36 -10.45 -6.58 -9.73
CA LEU A 36 -9.03 -6.85 -9.92
C LEU A 36 -8.43 -6.81 -8.52
N ALA A 37 -8.04 -7.98 -7.99
CA ALA A 37 -7.24 -8.06 -6.78
C ALA A 37 -6.15 -6.99 -6.89
N THR A 38 -6.07 -6.10 -5.90
CA THR A 38 -5.06 -5.05 -5.86
C THR A 38 -3.72 -5.69 -6.15
N ALA A 39 -3.12 -5.35 -7.29
CA ALA A 39 -1.83 -5.90 -7.67
C ALA A 39 -0.82 -5.45 -6.62
N GLN A 40 -0.55 -6.31 -5.63
CA GLN A 40 0.55 -6.07 -4.72
C GLN A 40 1.80 -6.03 -5.59
N ALA A 41 2.51 -4.90 -5.57
CA ALA A 41 3.76 -4.78 -6.31
C ALA A 41 4.68 -5.93 -5.88
N GLN A 42 4.99 -6.84 -6.80
CA GLN A 42 5.97 -7.90 -6.54
C GLN A 42 7.33 -7.23 -6.45
N LEU A 43 7.74 -6.96 -5.21
CA LEU A 43 9.09 -6.51 -4.94
C LEU A 43 10.10 -7.54 -5.45
N PRO A 44 11.26 -7.09 -5.93
CA PRO A 44 12.41 -7.93 -6.20
C PRO A 44 12.67 -8.92 -5.04
N ALA A 45 12.98 -10.17 -5.39
CA ALA A 45 13.25 -11.22 -4.41
C ALA A 45 14.31 -10.76 -3.39
N GLY A 46 13.95 -10.77 -2.11
CA GLY A 46 14.83 -10.37 -1.00
C GLY A 46 14.57 -8.98 -0.41
N ILE A 47 13.77 -8.13 -1.06
CA ILE A 47 13.33 -6.86 -0.46
C ILE A 47 12.23 -7.15 0.55
N ARG A 48 12.44 -6.69 1.80
CA ARG A 48 11.47 -6.81 2.89
C ARG A 48 10.71 -5.50 3.02
N GLU A 49 9.39 -5.56 2.88
CA GLU A 49 8.50 -4.46 3.20
C GLU A 49 8.17 -4.48 4.70
N ALA A 50 8.29 -3.32 5.34
CA ALA A 50 7.89 -3.11 6.73
C ALA A 50 7.01 -1.86 6.79
N THR A 51 5.81 -2.00 7.34
CA THR A 51 4.95 -0.85 7.60
C THR A 51 5.33 -0.24 8.95
N ILE A 52 5.78 1.01 8.93
CA ILE A 52 6.14 1.75 10.13
C ILE A 52 4.92 2.53 10.64
N PRO A 53 4.45 2.29 11.88
CA PRO A 53 3.36 3.06 12.47
C PRO A 53 3.69 4.55 12.58
N ARG A 54 2.78 5.42 12.10
CA ARG A 54 2.93 6.89 12.21
C ARG A 54 3.06 7.37 13.66
N ALA A 55 2.50 6.64 14.62
CA ALA A 55 2.58 6.93 16.05
C ALA A 55 4.03 6.89 16.59
N TRP A 56 4.96 6.28 15.86
CA TRP A 56 6.37 6.22 16.27
C TRP A 56 7.08 7.56 16.12
N GLY A 57 6.56 8.49 15.34
CA GLY A 57 7.06 9.86 15.25
C GLY A 57 7.74 10.16 13.91
N LYS A 58 8.53 11.23 13.88
CA LYS A 58 9.22 11.72 12.70
C LYS A 58 10.48 10.90 12.45
N TYR A 59 10.69 10.44 11.23
CA TYR A 59 11.94 9.76 10.86
C TYR A 59 13.12 10.73 10.93
N VAL A 60 14.20 10.29 11.60
CA VAL A 60 15.43 11.06 11.80
C VAL A 60 16.58 10.48 10.98
N GLY A 61 16.68 9.14 10.90
CA GLY A 61 17.77 8.50 10.17
C GLY A 61 17.82 6.99 10.36
N TYR A 62 18.85 6.39 9.77
CA TYR A 62 19.13 4.97 9.85
C TYR A 62 20.55 4.76 10.36
N GLN A 63 20.71 3.90 11.37
CA GLN A 63 22.01 3.59 11.97
C GLN A 63 22.07 2.11 12.36
N SER A 64 23.05 1.40 11.79
CA SER A 64 23.39 0.01 12.17
C SER A 64 22.18 -0.93 12.26
N GLY A 65 21.34 -0.99 11.22
CA GLY A 65 20.15 -1.87 11.18
C GLY A 65 18.91 -1.27 11.83
N ASN A 66 19.03 -0.13 12.51
CA ASN A 66 17.93 0.50 13.23
C ASN A 66 17.47 1.79 12.57
N LEU A 67 16.16 2.03 12.59
CA LEU A 67 15.56 3.31 12.28
C LEU A 67 15.50 4.18 13.55
N LEU A 68 15.83 5.45 13.40
CA LEU A 68 15.74 6.46 14.43
C LEU A 68 14.53 7.34 14.16
N PHE A 69 13.70 7.53 15.19
CA PHE A 69 12.53 8.39 15.16
C PHE A 69 12.57 9.40 16.29
N GLU A 70 12.07 10.61 16.02
CA GLU A 70 11.81 11.62 17.03
C GLU A 70 10.32 11.59 17.37
N GLY A 71 10.02 11.22 18.60
CA GLY A 71 8.67 11.23 19.15
C GLY A 71 8.16 12.66 19.36
N PRO A 72 6.82 12.85 19.40
CA PRO A 72 6.21 14.16 19.67
C PRO A 72 6.58 14.72 21.06
N ASP A 73 7.01 13.86 21.97
CA ASP A 73 7.49 14.14 23.31
C ASP A 73 8.99 14.50 23.35
N ARG A 74 9.60 14.83 22.20
CA ARG A 74 11.06 15.02 22.03
C ARG A 74 11.88 13.79 22.44
N SER A 75 11.28 12.60 22.47
CA SER A 75 12.00 11.36 22.73
C SER A 75 12.71 10.85 21.48
N LEU A 76 13.91 10.29 21.63
CA LEU A 76 14.57 9.53 20.56
C LEU A 76 14.14 8.07 20.65
N ARG A 77 13.59 7.53 19.57
CA ARG A 77 13.09 6.16 19.50
C ARG A 77 13.89 5.37 18.50
N ILE A 78 14.38 4.21 18.92
CA ILE A 78 15.19 3.32 18.09
C ILE A 78 14.32 2.12 17.75
N VAL A 79 14.19 1.82 16.46
CA VAL A 79 13.36 0.75 15.93
C VAL A 79 14.24 -0.22 15.18
N ASP A 80 14.13 -1.49 15.53
CA ASP A 80 14.87 -2.57 14.89
C ASP A 80 14.06 -3.12 13.71
N LEU A 81 14.75 -3.32 12.58
CA LEU A 81 14.21 -3.95 11.37
C LEU A 81 14.71 -5.38 11.18
N ASP A 82 15.81 -5.76 11.86
CA ASP A 82 16.56 -6.98 11.61
C ASP A 82 15.99 -8.17 12.41
N GLY A 83 14.77 -8.57 12.05
CA GLY A 83 14.15 -9.75 12.64
C GLY A 83 13.22 -10.51 11.71
N LYS A 84 12.51 -11.48 12.27
CA LYS A 84 11.55 -12.30 11.54
C LYS A 84 10.15 -11.67 11.64
N PRO A 85 9.43 -11.51 10.51
CA PRO A 85 8.00 -11.20 10.56
C PRO A 85 7.24 -12.24 11.42
N PRO A 86 6.17 -11.85 12.13
CA PRO A 86 5.53 -10.53 12.17
C PRO A 86 6.05 -9.63 13.30
N GLU A 87 7.00 -10.09 14.11
CA GLU A 87 7.43 -9.38 15.32
C GLU A 87 8.17 -8.06 15.02
N TYR A 88 8.74 -7.94 13.83
CA TYR A 88 9.47 -6.78 13.36
C TYR A 88 8.68 -6.08 12.25
N PRO A 89 8.72 -4.74 12.16
CA PRO A 89 9.58 -3.81 12.90
C PRO A 89 9.18 -3.65 14.38
N LYS A 90 10.16 -3.54 15.29
CA LYS A 90 9.94 -3.46 16.76
C LYS A 90 10.67 -2.28 17.38
N MET A 91 10.00 -1.57 18.29
CA MET A 91 10.63 -0.50 19.06
C MET A 91 11.57 -1.08 20.12
N LYS A 92 12.85 -0.72 20.04
CA LYS A 92 13.92 -1.20 20.91
C LYS A 92 14.17 -0.27 22.09
N TRP A 93 14.15 1.05 21.83
CA TRP A 93 14.39 2.06 22.86
C TRP A 93 13.49 3.27 22.69
N VAL A 94 13.13 3.90 23.81
CA VAL A 94 12.56 5.24 23.89
C VAL A 94 13.41 6.02 24.89
N ILE A 95 14.18 6.97 24.39
CA ILE A 95 15.10 7.80 25.17
C ILE A 95 14.45 9.15 25.35
N LYS A 96 14.24 9.56 26.60
CA LYS A 96 13.73 10.89 26.93
C LYS A 96 14.91 11.77 27.34
N PHE A 97 14.91 13.01 26.85
CA PHE A 97 15.87 14.02 27.28
C PHE A 97 15.18 14.91 28.31
N GLU A 98 15.77 15.00 29.50
CA GLU A 98 15.37 15.94 30.56
C GLU A 98 16.12 17.27 30.43
#